data_AF-A0A9X0L3F2-F1
#
_entry.id   AF-A0A9X0L3F2-F1
#
_cell.length_a   1.000
_cell.length_b   1.000
_cell.length_c   1.000
_cell.angle_alpha   90.00
_cell.angle_beta   90.00
_cell.angle_gamma   90.00
#
_symmetry.space_group_name_H-M   'P 1'
#
loop_
_entity.id
_entity.type
_entity.pdbx_description
1 polymer ?
#
loop_
_entity_poly.entity_id
_entity_poly.type
_entity_poly.pdbx_seq_one_letter_code
_entity_poly.pdbx_strand_id
1 'polypeptide(L)'
;MPTSRLKPGSRRLVGLLFIVAGGLLVIAQVLRFGVVASEWNGAGWAGVNTTYLIMSVLMLVVAVLLIRFGWRMRRDGHISDEPG
;
A
#
# COMPACT_ATOMS: atom_id res chain seq x y z
N MET A 1 28.01 8.70 9.64
CA MET A 1 27.05 7.70 9.15
C MET A 1 27.11 7.68 7.63
N PRO A 2 27.64 6.61 7.00
CA PRO A 2 27.67 6.51 5.54
C PRO A 2 26.24 6.32 5.05
N THR A 3 25.68 7.39 4.47
CA THR A 3 24.38 7.36 3.79
C THR A 3 24.54 6.52 2.53
N SER A 4 23.99 5.31 2.56
CA SER A 4 23.99 4.42 1.40
C SER A 4 23.23 5.11 0.25
N ARG A 5 23.98 5.77 -0.64
CA ARG A 5 23.48 6.48 -1.82
C ARG A 5 23.04 5.45 -2.84
N LEU A 6 21.85 4.90 -2.66
CA LEU A 6 21.17 4.15 -3.72
C LEU A 6 21.16 5.02 -4.98
N LYS A 7 21.69 4.48 -6.09
CA LYS A 7 21.71 5.14 -7.41
C LYS A 7 20.30 5.69 -7.73
N PRO A 8 20.19 6.88 -8.37
CA PRO A 8 18.90 7.50 -8.67
C PRO A 8 17.90 6.56 -9.37
N GLY A 9 18.41 5.66 -10.22
CA GLY A 9 17.62 4.59 -10.85
C GLY A 9 17.01 3.58 -9.86
N SER A 10 17.75 3.17 -8.82
CA SER A 10 17.23 2.25 -7.79
C SER A 10 16.14 2.89 -6.93
N ARG A 11 16.21 4.20 -6.65
CA ARG A 11 15.13 4.93 -5.94
C ARG A 11 13.81 4.93 -6.72
N ARG A 12 13.88 5.09 -8.05
CA ARG A 12 12.69 5.02 -8.93
C ARG A 12 12.07 3.62 -8.96
N LEU A 13 12.92 2.59 -9.01
CA LEU A 13 12.47 1.18 -9.00
C LEU A 13 11.80 0.83 -7.65
N VAL A 14 12.39 1.25 -6.54
CA VAL A 14 11.83 1.05 -5.20
C VAL A 14 10.50 1.80 -5.02
N GLY A 15 10.41 3.04 -5.52
CA GLY A 15 9.14 3.78 -5.53
C GLY A 15 8.04 3.09 -6.36
N LEU A 16 8.39 2.50 -7.51
CA LEU A 16 7.48 1.67 -8.30
C LEU A 16 7.03 0.41 -7.55
N LEU A 17 7.96 -0.29 -6.89
CA LEU A 17 7.65 -1.45 -6.06
C LEU A 17 6.69 -1.10 -4.93
N PHE A 18 6.86 0.05 -4.27
CA PHE A 18 5.95 0.50 -3.22
C PHE A 18 4.54 0.83 -3.75
N ILE A 19 4.43 1.43 -4.94
CA ILE A 19 3.14 1.69 -5.58
C ILE A 19 2.45 0.38 -5.98
N VAL A 20 3.19 -0.55 -6.60
CA VAL A 20 2.65 -1.86 -7.00
C VAL A 20 2.24 -2.68 -5.78
N ALA A 21 3.07 -2.72 -4.74
CA ALA A 21 2.77 -3.41 -3.49
C ALA A 21 1.54 -2.81 -2.80
N GLY A 22 1.45 -1.47 -2.72
CA GLY A 22 0.28 -0.79 -2.20
C GLY A 22 -0.99 -1.07 -3.01
N GLY A 23 -0.90 -1.05 -4.34
CA GLY A 23 -2.01 -1.39 -5.24
C GLY A 23 -2.47 -2.84 -5.09
N LEU A 24 -1.54 -3.79 -5.03
CA LEU A 24 -1.84 -5.19 -4.76
C LEU A 24 -2.51 -5.38 -3.39
N LEU A 25 -2.07 -4.64 -2.37
CA LEU A 25 -2.69 -4.65 -1.05
C LEU A 25 -4.15 -4.16 -1.11
N VAL A 26 -4.43 -3.09 -1.86
CA VAL A 26 -5.81 -2.62 -2.06
C VAL A 26 -6.66 -3.68 -2.77
N ILE A 27 -6.14 -4.31 -3.83
CA ILE A 27 -6.84 -5.38 -4.55
C ILE A 27 -7.13 -6.57 -3.62
N ALA A 28 -6.14 -7.00 -2.83
CA ALA A 28 -6.32 -8.05 -1.84
C ALA A 28 -7.39 -7.69 -0.81
N GLN A 29 -7.45 -6.42 -0.39
CA GLN A 29 -8.45 -5.94 0.56
C GLN A 29 -9.86 -5.92 -0.04
N VAL A 30 -10.01 -5.59 -1.33
CA VAL A 30 -11.29 -5.66 -2.05
C VAL A 30 -11.77 -7.11 -2.18
N LEU A 31 -10.89 -8.02 -2.59
CA LEU A 31 -11.19 -9.47 -2.65
C LEU A 31 -11.63 -9.99 -1.28
N ARG A 32 -10.91 -9.60 -0.21
CA ARG A 32 -11.24 -9.98 1.15
C ARG A 32 -12.59 -9.42 1.59
N PHE A 33 -12.93 -8.19 1.19
CA PHE A 33 -14.25 -7.61 1.46
C PHE A 33 -15.37 -8.40 0.77
N GLY A 34 -15.14 -8.90 -0.45
CA GLY A 34 -16.08 -9.79 -1.14
C GLY A 34 -16.34 -11.10 -0.39
N VAL A 35 -15.31 -11.72 0.20
CA VAL A 35 -15.44 -12.92 1.04
C VAL A 35 -16.21 -12.62 2.33
N VAL A 36 -15.91 -11.52 3.00
CA VAL A 36 -16.65 -11.13 4.21
C VAL A 36 -18.11 -10.82 3.88
N ALA A 37 -18.38 -10.21 2.72
CA ALA A 37 -19.74 -9.95 2.27
C ALA A 37 -20.51 -11.24 1.95
N SER A 38 -19.85 -12.28 1.41
CA SER A 38 -20.49 -13.58 1.21
C SER A 38 -20.75 -14.31 2.54
N GLU A 39 -19.82 -14.23 3.50
CA GLU A 39 -20.00 -14.75 4.86
C GLU A 39 -21.14 -14.03 5.60
N TRP A 40 -21.27 -12.72 5.42
CA TRP A 40 -22.35 -11.92 6.02
C TRP A 40 -23.74 -12.36 5.50
N ASN A 41 -23.85 -12.71 4.21
CA ASN A 41 -25.09 -13.28 3.66
C ASN A 41 -25.45 -14.64 4.28
N GLY A 42 -24.46 -15.43 4.73
CA GLY A 42 -24.69 -16.76 5.30
C GLY A 42 -24.90 -16.78 6.82
N ALA A 43 -24.17 -15.95 7.57
CA ALA A 43 -24.12 -16.00 9.04
C ALA A 43 -24.67 -14.74 9.75
N GLY A 44 -25.08 -13.72 8.99
CA GLY A 44 -25.57 -12.46 9.56
C GLY A 44 -24.50 -11.70 10.36
N TRP A 45 -24.93 -10.82 11.26
CA TRP A 45 -24.04 -9.99 12.09
C TRP A 45 -23.16 -10.79 13.06
N ALA A 46 -23.51 -12.04 13.37
CA ALA A 46 -22.70 -12.93 14.20
C ALA A 46 -21.40 -13.39 13.50
N GLY A 47 -21.35 -13.33 12.15
CA GLY A 47 -20.15 -13.64 11.38
C GLY A 47 -19.14 -12.49 11.29
N VAL A 48 -19.56 -11.25 11.56
CA VAL A 48 -18.71 -10.06 11.39
C VAL A 48 -17.90 -9.82 12.66
N ASN A 49 -16.75 -10.48 12.76
CA ASN A 49 -15.87 -10.34 13.91
C ASN A 49 -15.11 -9.00 13.88
N THR A 50 -15.28 -8.19 14.93
CA THR A 50 -14.68 -6.85 15.11
C THR A 50 -13.17 -6.82 14.89
N THR A 51 -12.45 -7.89 15.26
CA THR A 51 -11.01 -8.01 15.01
C THR A 51 -10.67 -7.96 13.52
N TYR A 52 -11.51 -8.55 12.66
CA TYR A 52 -11.31 -8.51 11.20
C TYR A 52 -11.53 -7.11 10.64
N LEU A 53 -12.49 -6.36 11.20
CA LEU A 53 -12.74 -4.98 10.81
C LEU A 53 -11.52 -4.10 11.12
N ILE A 54 -10.99 -4.20 12.34
CA ILE A 54 -9.80 -3.45 12.78
C ILE A 54 -8.58 -3.80 11.92
N MET A 55 -8.32 -5.09 11.68
CA MET A 55 -7.21 -5.52 10.84
C MET A 55 -7.34 -5.03 9.39
N SER A 56 -8.56 -5.02 8.85
CA SER A 56 -8.82 -4.51 7.50
C SER A 56 -8.55 -3.01 7.41
N VAL A 57 -8.95 -2.22 8.41
CA VAL A 57 -8.66 -0.79 8.47
C VAL A 57 -7.16 -0.54 8.57
N LEU A 58 -6.44 -1.28 9.43
CA LEU A 58 -4.99 -1.17 9.56
C LEU A 58 -4.28 -1.49 8.23
N MET A 59 -4.67 -2.56 7.54
CA MET A 59 -4.12 -2.91 6.23
C MET A 59 -4.38 -1.83 5.18
N LEU A 60 -5.56 -1.21 5.22
CA LEU A 60 -5.91 -0.11 4.32
C LEU A 60 -5.04 1.12 4.59
N VAL A 61 -4.80 1.46 5.85
CA VAL A 61 -3.87 2.53 6.24
C VAL A 61 -2.46 2.25 5.74
N VAL A 62 -1.97 1.02 5.92
CA VAL A 62 -0.64 0.61 5.41
C VAL A 62 -0.58 0.75 3.89
N ALA A 63 -1.61 0.29 3.16
CA ALA A 63 -1.68 0.40 1.71
C ALA A 63 -1.59 1.87 1.23
N VAL A 64 -2.36 2.76 1.86
CA VAL A 64 -2.33 4.21 1.56
C VAL A 64 -0.96 4.82 1.86
N LEU A 65 -0.34 4.44 2.98
CA LEU A 65 1.00 4.90 3.32
C LEU A 65 2.04 4.44 2.28
N LEU A 66 2.00 3.17 1.86
CA LEU A 66 2.90 2.65 0.82
C LEU A 66 2.74 3.41 -0.51
N ILE A 67 1.49 3.67 -0.92
CA ILE A 67 1.20 4.47 -2.13
C ILE A 67 1.74 5.89 -1.97
N ARG A 68 1.51 6.54 -0.82
CA ARG A 68 1.98 7.90 -0.52
C ARG A 68 3.52 7.97 -0.50
N PHE A 69 4.19 7.00 0.11
CA PHE A 69 5.66 6.92 0.14
C PHE A 69 6.24 6.69 -1.26
N GLY A 70 5.66 5.77 -2.04
CA GLY A 70 6.06 5.53 -3.43
C GLY A 70 5.86 6.75 -4.33
N TRP A 71 4.75 7.49 -4.14
CA TRP A 71 4.52 8.76 -4.83
C TRP A 71 5.55 9.82 -4.42
N ARG A 72 5.80 9.99 -3.12
CA ARG A 72 6.80 10.97 -2.63
C ARG A 72 8.18 10.71 -3.24
N MET A 73 8.62 9.46 -3.26
CA MET A 73 9.90 9.08 -3.87
C MET A 73 9.99 9.38 -5.38
N ARG A 74 8.85 9.41 -6.10
CA ARG A 74 8.81 9.82 -7.51
C ARG A 74 8.94 11.33 -7.70
N ARG A 75 8.33 12.15 -6.84
CA ARG A 75 8.44 13.62 -6.91
C ARG A 75 9.86 14.09 -6.63
N ASP A 76 10.53 13.50 -5.64
CA ASP A 76 11.90 13.87 -5.27
C ASP A 76 12.94 13.44 -6.34
N GLY A 77 12.61 12.43 -7.14
CA GLY A 77 13.44 11.97 -8.26
C GLY A 77 13.40 12.86 -9.51
N HIS A 78 12.49 13.84 -9.59
CA HIS A 78 12.38 14.75 -10.74
C HIS A 78 13.25 16.01 -10.57
N ILE A 79 13.52 16.41 -9.32
CA ILE A 79 14.34 17.58 -8.97
C ILE A 79 15.84 17.31 -9.16
N SER A 80 16.25 16.03 -9.20
CA SER A 80 17.66 15.62 -9.30
C SER A 80 18.17 15.39 -10.73
N ASP A 81 17.29 15.54 -11.73
CA ASP A 81 17.61 15.40 -13.16
C ASP A 81 17.79 16.77 -13.85
N GLU A 82 17.72 17.88 -13.11
CA GLU A 82 18.02 19.22 -13.63
C GLU A 82 19.54 19.47 -13.50
N PRO A 83 20.27 19.69 -14.63
CA PRO A 83 21.67 20.07 -14.59
C PRO A 83 21.76 21.53 -14.16
N GLY A 84 22.11 21.75 -12.89
CA GLY A 84 22.71 23.00 -12.42
C GLY A 84 24.22 22.96 -12.60
#